data_AF-K0VWY5-F1
#
_entry.id   AF-K0VWY5-F1
#
_cell.length_a   1.000
_cell.length_b   1.000
_cell.length_c   1.000
_cell.angle_alpha   90.00
_cell.angle_beta   90.00
_cell.angle_gamma   90.00
#
_symmetry.space_group_name_H-M   'P 1'
#
loop_
_entity.id
_entity.type
_entity.pdbx_description
1 polymer ?
#
loop_
_entity_poly.entity_id
_entity_poly.type
_entity_poly.pdbx_seq_one_letter_code
_entity_poly.pdbx_strand_id
1 'polypeptide(L)'
;MIRFVLRLAASAATLLVCGAVYGQDIDPDIIKAQAGTYLIAPDSGAAGCRLTLETDMAIGGHSLSGQDSCTKPLPALAEAAAWNFDGNGGLILLDPTRKVLARFVENEGSPMKTEDGMPLLLLAAPDGIDRLPTFGSLAGTWTMQRPDGEKLCGLTLKGDAEAGGNAPLSLSGDCAANVAKLKLAVWHIEGFGLTLIGHDGSSLAFDMRPDGNFDKSKQEGGKPLSLVRQ
;
A
#
# COMPACT_ATOMS: atom_id res chain seq x y z
N MET A 1 -81.74 -15.98 36.29
CA MET A 1 -80.57 -15.10 36.58
C MET A 1 -79.45 -15.98 37.12
N ILE A 2 -78.19 -15.61 36.84
CA ILE A 2 -76.93 -16.34 37.10
C ILE A 2 -76.50 -17.25 35.94
N ARG A 3 -75.50 -16.78 35.16
CA ARG A 3 -74.61 -17.63 34.38
C ARG A 3 -73.18 -17.13 34.55
N PHE A 4 -72.32 -18.12 34.80
CA PHE A 4 -70.91 -18.09 35.18
C PHE A 4 -70.03 -17.20 34.29
N VAL A 5 -69.14 -16.43 34.92
CA VAL A 5 -68.02 -15.76 34.24
C VAL A 5 -66.79 -16.65 34.40
N LEU A 6 -66.39 -17.32 33.31
CA LEU A 6 -65.18 -18.13 33.26
C LEU A 6 -63.98 -17.22 32.97
N ARG A 7 -63.08 -17.07 33.93
CA ARG A 7 -61.80 -16.37 33.74
C ARG A 7 -60.83 -17.30 33.00
N LEU A 8 -60.47 -16.94 31.77
CA LEU A 8 -59.35 -17.54 31.04
C LEU A 8 -58.13 -16.64 31.19
N ALA A 9 -57.18 -17.08 32.00
CA ALA A 9 -55.79 -16.65 31.93
C ALA A 9 -55.06 -17.57 30.94
N ALA A 10 -54.42 -17.01 29.93
CA ALA A 10 -53.52 -17.75 29.04
C ALA A 10 -52.25 -16.92 28.82
N SER A 11 -51.13 -17.54 29.18
CA SER A 11 -49.79 -16.99 29.29
C SER A 11 -49.19 -16.66 27.92
N ALA A 12 -48.57 -15.48 27.78
CA ALA A 12 -47.76 -15.13 26.62
C ALA A 12 -46.36 -15.75 26.79
N ALA A 13 -46.05 -16.79 26.01
CA ALA A 13 -44.69 -17.31 25.86
C ALA A 13 -43.96 -16.51 24.78
N THR A 14 -43.06 -15.62 25.19
CA THR A 14 -42.12 -14.94 24.31
C THR A 14 -41.02 -15.91 23.87
N LEU A 15 -41.07 -16.35 22.61
CA LEU A 15 -39.97 -17.05 21.95
C LEU A 15 -38.80 -16.07 21.76
N LEU A 16 -37.74 -16.23 22.56
CA LEU A 16 -36.43 -15.67 22.24
C LEU A 16 -35.90 -16.39 21.00
N VAL A 17 -35.98 -15.73 19.84
CA VAL A 17 -35.21 -16.10 18.66
C VAL A 17 -33.77 -15.68 18.95
N CYS A 18 -32.96 -16.60 19.47
CA CYS A 18 -31.51 -16.49 19.39
C CYS A 18 -31.13 -16.65 17.91
N GLY A 19 -31.09 -15.53 17.17
CA GLY A 19 -30.47 -15.50 15.87
C GLY A 19 -29.00 -15.85 16.05
N ALA A 20 -28.58 -17.00 15.53
CA ALA A 20 -27.17 -17.26 15.28
C ALA A 20 -26.70 -16.18 14.30
N VAL A 21 -25.89 -15.24 14.79
CA VAL A 21 -25.11 -14.36 13.93
C VAL A 21 -24.07 -15.25 13.29
N TYR A 22 -24.41 -15.84 12.14
CA TYR A 22 -23.40 -16.35 11.21
C TYR A 22 -22.56 -15.12 10.84
N GLY A 23 -21.26 -15.17 11.13
CA GLY A 23 -20.32 -14.21 10.57
C GLY A 23 -20.60 -14.12 9.07
N GLN A 24 -20.78 -12.90 8.57
CA GLN A 24 -20.99 -12.72 7.14
C GLN A 24 -19.75 -13.28 6.45
N ASP A 25 -19.93 -14.35 5.67
CA ASP A 25 -18.86 -14.86 4.83
C ASP A 25 -18.40 -13.70 3.92
N ILE A 26 -17.08 -13.48 3.85
CA ILE A 26 -16.51 -12.42 3.03
C ILE A 26 -16.82 -12.75 1.57
N ASP A 27 -17.32 -11.76 0.83
CA ASP A 27 -17.65 -11.94 -0.59
C ASP A 27 -16.40 -12.45 -1.35
N PRO A 28 -16.50 -13.56 -2.10
CA PRO A 28 -15.39 -14.09 -2.89
C PRO A 28 -14.75 -13.06 -3.84
N ASP A 29 -15.51 -12.07 -4.32
CA ASP A 29 -14.98 -11.01 -5.17
C ASP A 29 -14.04 -10.06 -4.39
N ILE A 30 -14.27 -9.86 -3.09
CA ILE A 30 -13.36 -9.10 -2.20
C ILE A 30 -12.05 -9.88 -2.02
N ILE A 31 -12.15 -11.19 -1.77
CA ILE A 31 -10.96 -12.06 -1.66
C ILE A 31 -10.12 -11.99 -2.93
N LYS A 32 -10.77 -12.11 -4.09
CA LYS A 32 -10.11 -12.05 -5.39
C LYS A 32 -9.49 -10.68 -5.67
N ALA A 33 -10.12 -9.60 -5.23
CA ALA A 33 -9.58 -8.24 -5.38
C ALA A 33 -8.35 -7.98 -4.49
N GLN A 34 -8.27 -8.62 -3.32
CA GLN A 34 -7.16 -8.51 -2.38
C GLN A 34 -6.02 -9.49 -2.66
N ALA A 35 -6.30 -10.60 -3.35
CA ALA A 35 -5.29 -11.57 -3.74
C ALA A 35 -4.27 -10.95 -4.72
N GLY A 36 -3.01 -11.35 -4.60
CA GLY A 36 -1.92 -10.82 -5.43
C GLY A 36 -0.56 -10.90 -4.75
N THR A 37 0.48 -10.49 -5.48
CA THR A 37 1.85 -10.43 -4.95
C THR A 37 2.15 -9.05 -4.38
N TYR A 38 2.56 -9.02 -3.13
CA TYR A 38 2.87 -7.81 -2.39
C TYR A 38 4.33 -7.80 -1.92
N LEU A 39 4.93 -6.62 -1.84
CA LEU A 39 6.07 -6.37 -0.97
C LEU A 39 5.54 -5.92 0.38
N ILE A 40 6.00 -6.61 1.42
CA ILE A 40 5.90 -6.13 2.80
C ILE A 40 7.26 -5.56 3.17
N ALA A 41 7.33 -4.25 3.40
CA ALA A 41 8.60 -3.58 3.65
C ALA A 41 8.50 -2.58 4.81
N PRO A 42 9.60 -2.41 5.58
CA PRO A 42 9.72 -1.31 6.53
C PRO A 42 9.68 0.05 5.84
N ASP A 43 9.00 1.03 6.45
CA ASP A 43 8.97 2.42 5.95
C ASP A 43 10.35 3.12 6.04
N SER A 44 11.31 2.52 6.75
CA SER A 44 12.70 2.96 6.82
C SER A 44 13.51 2.73 5.54
N GLY A 45 12.96 2.05 4.53
CA GLY A 45 13.68 1.66 3.30
C GLY A 45 14.62 0.47 3.47
N ALA A 46 14.53 -0.26 4.59
CA ALA A 46 15.19 -1.55 4.72
C ALA A 46 14.56 -2.58 3.77
N ALA A 47 15.30 -3.65 3.48
CA ALA A 47 14.78 -4.74 2.64
C ALA A 47 13.52 -5.35 3.28
N GLY A 48 12.50 -5.55 2.46
CA GLY A 48 11.26 -6.24 2.78
C GLY A 48 11.24 -7.66 2.21
N CYS A 49 10.07 -8.28 2.22
CA CYS A 49 9.86 -9.59 1.61
C CYS A 49 8.62 -9.63 0.73
N ARG A 50 8.59 -10.57 -0.21
CA ARG A 50 7.47 -10.75 -1.15
C ARG A 50 6.61 -11.92 -0.71
N LEU A 51 5.33 -11.65 -0.52
CA LEU A 51 4.32 -12.67 -0.28
C LEU A 51 3.25 -12.60 -1.37
N THR A 52 2.78 -13.75 -1.83
CA THR A 52 1.59 -13.83 -2.68
C THR A 52 0.42 -14.27 -1.81
N LEU A 53 -0.60 -13.43 -1.74
CA LEU A 53 -1.87 -13.73 -1.11
C LEU A 53 -2.72 -14.51 -2.11
N GLU A 54 -2.96 -15.78 -1.83
CA GLU A 54 -3.70 -16.69 -2.73
C GLU A 54 -5.19 -16.71 -2.36
N THR A 55 -6.04 -17.22 -3.25
CA THR A 55 -7.49 -17.35 -2.99
C THR A 55 -7.87 -18.68 -2.33
N ASP A 56 -7.01 -19.69 -2.39
CA ASP A 56 -7.31 -21.03 -1.87
C ASP A 56 -7.41 -21.03 -0.35
N MET A 57 -8.36 -21.80 0.20
CA MET A 57 -8.58 -21.88 1.64
C MET A 57 -7.42 -22.54 2.38
N ALA A 58 -7.09 -21.99 3.55
CA ALA A 58 -6.13 -22.54 4.51
C ALA A 58 -6.69 -22.48 5.93
N ILE A 59 -6.01 -23.13 6.88
CA ILE A 59 -6.36 -22.98 8.30
C ILE A 59 -6.11 -21.52 8.69
N GLY A 60 -7.16 -20.82 9.10
CA GLY A 60 -7.09 -19.40 9.50
C GLY A 60 -7.57 -18.40 8.45
N GLY A 61 -7.86 -18.82 7.21
CA GLY A 61 -8.34 -17.94 6.15
C GLY A 61 -7.98 -18.48 4.77
N HIS A 62 -7.21 -17.71 4.02
CA HIS A 62 -6.70 -18.05 2.71
C HIS A 62 -5.20 -18.31 2.74
N SER A 63 -4.70 -19.16 1.85
CA SER A 63 -3.28 -19.53 1.77
C SER A 63 -2.42 -18.38 1.24
N LEU A 64 -1.12 -18.46 1.48
CA LEU A 64 -0.13 -17.56 0.91
C LEU A 64 1.16 -18.31 0.57
N SER A 65 1.94 -17.74 -0.36
CA SER A 65 3.22 -18.26 -0.81
C SER A 65 4.33 -17.19 -0.76
N GLY A 66 5.61 -17.60 -0.89
CA GLY A 66 6.77 -16.69 -0.95
C GLY A 66 7.49 -16.42 0.38
N GLN A 67 7.12 -17.12 1.45
CA GLN A 67 7.64 -16.95 2.81
C GLN A 67 9.17 -17.02 2.93
N ASP A 68 9.82 -17.82 2.09
CA ASP A 68 11.28 -17.95 2.08
C ASP A 68 11.98 -16.59 1.89
N SER A 69 11.34 -15.68 1.15
CA SER A 69 11.85 -14.32 0.95
C SER A 69 11.89 -13.48 2.23
N CYS A 70 11.14 -13.86 3.27
CA CYS A 70 11.09 -13.19 4.56
C CYS A 70 12.17 -13.64 5.54
N THR A 71 12.78 -14.82 5.35
CA THR A 71 13.71 -15.45 6.30
C THR A 71 14.83 -14.53 6.81
N LYS A 72 15.34 -13.65 5.95
CA LYS A 72 16.38 -12.65 6.31
C LYS A 72 15.80 -11.27 6.66
N PRO A 73 15.00 -10.63 5.79
CA PRO A 73 14.57 -9.25 6.02
C PRO A 73 13.52 -9.12 7.14
N LEU A 74 12.59 -10.08 7.22
CA LEU A 74 11.45 -10.05 8.15
C LEU A 74 11.18 -11.46 8.72
N PRO A 75 12.08 -12.01 9.57
CA PRO A 75 12.01 -13.41 9.99
C PRO A 75 10.69 -13.79 10.67
N ALA A 76 10.05 -12.84 11.37
CA ALA A 76 8.75 -13.05 12.01
C ALA A 76 7.61 -13.38 11.01
N LEU A 77 7.75 -12.98 9.74
CA LEU A 77 6.77 -13.28 8.68
C LEU A 77 7.11 -14.55 7.90
N ALA A 78 8.28 -15.17 8.12
CA ALA A 78 8.66 -16.40 7.43
C ALA A 78 7.79 -17.60 7.85
N GLU A 79 7.10 -17.51 8.98
CA GLU A 79 6.15 -18.53 9.45
C GLU A 79 4.71 -18.26 9.02
N ALA A 80 4.46 -17.24 8.19
CA ALA A 80 3.11 -16.93 7.71
C ALA A 80 2.55 -18.10 6.90
N ALA A 81 1.37 -18.57 7.27
CA ALA A 81 0.71 -19.72 6.66
C ALA A 81 -0.65 -19.37 6.05
N ALA A 82 -1.28 -18.30 6.53
CA ALA A 82 -2.55 -17.82 6.01
C ALA A 82 -2.68 -16.30 6.12
N TRP A 83 -3.56 -15.74 5.30
CA TRP A 83 -4.04 -14.37 5.41
C TRP A 83 -5.56 -14.33 5.52
N ASN A 84 -6.10 -13.27 6.11
CA ASN A 84 -7.54 -13.05 6.21
C ASN A 84 -7.82 -11.56 6.45
N PHE A 85 -9.10 -11.18 6.44
CA PHE A 85 -9.52 -9.91 7.02
C PHE A 85 -9.90 -10.08 8.49
N ASP A 86 -9.67 -9.05 9.29
CA ASP A 86 -10.18 -8.96 10.65
C ASP A 86 -11.60 -8.38 10.69
N GLY A 87 -12.19 -8.29 11.88
CA GLY A 87 -13.55 -7.75 12.06
C GLY A 87 -13.72 -6.26 11.75
N ASN A 88 -12.62 -5.54 11.52
CA ASN A 88 -12.59 -4.12 11.16
C ASN A 88 -12.21 -3.89 9.68
N GLY A 89 -12.03 -4.96 8.90
CA GLY A 89 -11.60 -4.87 7.50
C GLY A 89 -10.09 -4.75 7.30
N GLY A 90 -9.29 -4.81 8.35
CA GLY A 90 -7.82 -4.85 8.24
C GLY A 90 -7.35 -6.23 7.75
N LEU A 91 -6.23 -6.26 7.02
CA LEU A 91 -5.62 -7.50 6.57
C LEU A 91 -4.71 -8.08 7.65
N ILE A 92 -4.88 -9.36 7.98
CA ILE A 92 -4.05 -10.06 8.95
C ILE A 92 -3.26 -11.19 8.29
N LEU A 93 -2.02 -11.35 8.75
CA LEU A 93 -1.19 -12.53 8.47
C LEU A 93 -1.14 -13.42 9.70
N LEU A 94 -1.25 -14.73 9.50
CA LEU A 94 -1.42 -15.72 10.55
C LEU A 94 -0.37 -16.83 10.41
N ASP A 95 0.12 -17.32 11.54
CA ASP A 95 0.92 -18.55 11.61
C ASP A 95 0.04 -19.82 11.59
N PRO A 96 0.61 -21.03 11.52
CA PRO A 96 -0.16 -22.28 11.55
C PRO A 96 -1.00 -22.50 12.83
N THR A 97 -0.69 -21.79 13.92
CA THR A 97 -1.44 -21.84 15.18
C THR A 97 -2.58 -20.82 15.24
N ARG A 98 -2.77 -20.03 14.17
CA ARG A 98 -3.70 -18.89 14.05
C ARG A 98 -3.32 -17.70 14.93
N LYS A 99 -2.05 -17.58 15.31
CA LYS A 99 -1.53 -16.36 15.93
C LYS A 99 -1.36 -15.30 14.84
N VAL A 100 -1.82 -14.08 15.13
CA VAL A 100 -1.60 -12.92 14.24
C VAL A 100 -0.12 -12.52 14.29
N LEU A 101 0.53 -12.56 13.14
CA LEU A 101 1.92 -12.13 12.94
C LEU A 101 2.01 -10.64 12.59
N ALA A 102 1.06 -10.16 11.79
CA ALA A 102 0.93 -8.75 11.42
C ALA A 102 -0.54 -8.41 11.13
N ARG A 103 -0.92 -7.16 11.42
CA ARG A 103 -2.21 -6.57 11.07
C ARG A 103 -1.95 -5.29 10.31
N PHE A 104 -2.41 -5.22 9.07
CA PHE A 104 -2.34 -4.08 8.19
C PHE A 104 -3.71 -3.39 8.16
N VAL A 105 -3.72 -2.09 8.44
CA VAL A 105 -4.93 -1.28 8.46
C VAL A 105 -4.90 -0.34 7.27
N GLU A 106 -6.06 -0.16 6.63
CA GLU A 106 -6.22 0.82 5.57
C GLU A 106 -6.00 2.24 6.09
N ASN A 107 -5.39 3.07 5.25
CA ASN A 107 -5.29 4.50 5.45
C ASN A 107 -5.73 5.17 4.15
N GLU A 108 -6.67 6.11 4.21
CA GLU A 108 -7.23 6.72 3.02
C GLU A 108 -6.11 7.37 2.18
N GLY A 109 -5.98 6.92 0.94
CA GLY A 109 -4.95 7.43 0.04
C GLY A 109 -3.52 7.12 0.49
N SER A 110 -3.30 5.99 1.17
CA SER A 110 -1.96 5.49 1.50
C SER A 110 -1.93 3.97 1.52
N PRO A 111 -0.76 3.34 1.32
CA PRO A 111 -0.66 1.89 1.45
C PRO A 111 -1.03 1.41 2.86
N MET A 112 -1.59 0.20 2.97
CA MET A 112 -1.95 -0.35 4.27
C MET A 112 -0.71 -0.48 5.15
N LYS A 113 -0.82 -0.09 6.42
CA LYS A 113 0.28 -0.02 7.36
C LYS A 113 0.01 -0.85 8.61
N THR A 114 1.04 -1.41 9.22
CA THR A 114 0.89 -2.11 10.50
C THR A 114 0.51 -1.16 11.64
N GLU A 115 -0.43 -1.60 12.48
CA GLU A 115 -0.87 -0.87 13.67
C GLU A 115 0.15 -0.99 14.82
N ASP A 116 0.75 -2.17 14.97
CA ASP A 116 1.65 -2.51 16.07
C ASP A 116 3.08 -2.82 15.60
N GLY A 117 4.05 -2.58 16.49
CA GLY A 117 5.43 -2.99 16.30
C GLY A 117 6.21 -2.13 15.31
N MET A 118 7.07 -2.75 14.51
CA MET A 118 7.83 -2.05 13.47
C MET A 118 6.87 -1.66 12.33
N PRO A 119 6.86 -0.41 11.87
CA PRO A 119 5.98 0.02 10.80
C PRO A 119 6.33 -0.67 9.48
N LEU A 120 5.42 -1.52 9.02
CA LEU A 120 5.49 -2.21 7.75
C LEU A 120 4.37 -1.70 6.85
N LEU A 121 4.66 -1.58 5.56
CA LEU A 121 3.69 -1.26 4.53
C LEU A 121 3.45 -2.50 3.66
N LEU A 122 2.20 -2.71 3.25
CA LEU A 122 1.80 -3.74 2.29
C LEU A 122 1.51 -3.07 0.95
N LEU A 123 2.34 -3.33 -0.06
CA LEU A 123 2.22 -2.69 -1.38
C LEU A 123 2.27 -3.70 -2.51
N ALA A 124 1.44 -3.51 -3.53
CA ALA A 124 1.66 -4.18 -4.81
C ALA A 124 3.01 -3.71 -5.38
N ALA A 125 3.96 -4.62 -5.53
CA ALA A 125 5.33 -4.25 -5.81
C ALA A 125 5.75 -4.61 -7.23
N PRO A 126 6.40 -3.68 -7.96
CA PRO A 126 7.06 -4.02 -9.21
C PRO A 126 8.06 -5.17 -9.01
N ASP A 127 8.23 -6.01 -10.03
CA ASP A 127 9.22 -7.08 -9.99
C ASP A 127 10.64 -6.51 -9.86
N GLY A 128 11.48 -7.17 -9.06
CA GLY A 128 12.86 -6.74 -8.86
C GLY A 128 13.07 -5.61 -7.83
N ILE A 129 12.00 -5.13 -7.19
CA ILE A 129 12.09 -4.17 -6.08
C ILE A 129 11.92 -4.90 -4.74
N ASP A 130 12.89 -4.71 -3.84
CA ASP A 130 12.95 -5.37 -2.51
C ASP A 130 12.78 -4.41 -1.34
N ARG A 131 12.70 -3.10 -1.58
CA ARG A 131 12.63 -2.07 -0.54
C ARG A 131 11.90 -0.83 -1.04
N LEU A 132 11.40 -0.04 -0.09
CA LEU A 132 10.79 1.24 -0.39
C LEU A 132 11.86 2.31 -0.64
N PRO A 133 11.62 3.25 -1.58
CA PRO A 133 12.42 4.46 -1.67
C PRO A 133 12.25 5.29 -0.39
N THR A 134 13.30 6.01 -0.03
CA THR A 134 13.31 7.02 1.03
C THR A 134 13.82 8.34 0.46
N PHE A 135 13.57 9.44 1.16
CA PHE A 135 14.10 10.74 0.78
C PHE A 135 15.63 10.69 0.63
N GLY A 136 16.31 10.08 1.59
CA GLY A 136 17.75 9.87 1.56
C GLY A 136 18.23 9.01 0.39
N SER A 137 17.52 7.94 0.03
CA SER A 137 17.95 7.04 -1.06
C SER A 137 17.81 7.68 -2.45
N LEU A 138 16.80 8.54 -2.64
CA LEU A 138 16.55 9.22 -3.92
C LEU A 138 17.25 10.58 -4.03
N ALA A 139 17.81 11.10 -2.95
CA ALA A 139 18.58 12.33 -2.96
C ALA A 139 19.71 12.29 -4.01
N GLY A 140 20.00 13.45 -4.60
CA GLY A 140 21.05 13.61 -5.60
C GLY A 140 20.54 14.15 -6.93
N THR A 141 21.37 14.00 -7.97
CA THR A 141 21.12 14.60 -9.28
C THR A 141 20.49 13.60 -10.24
N TRP A 142 19.54 14.09 -11.00
CA TRP A 142 18.71 13.34 -11.94
C TRP A 142 18.59 14.11 -13.26
N THR A 143 18.30 13.35 -14.32
CA THR A 143 17.98 13.89 -15.64
C THR A 143 16.55 13.54 -15.98
N MET A 144 15.71 14.55 -16.18
CA MET A 144 14.43 14.39 -16.86
C MET A 144 14.69 14.36 -18.36
N GLN A 145 14.27 13.27 -19.00
CA GLN A 145 14.50 13.03 -20.42
C GLN A 145 13.30 12.38 -21.09
N ARG A 146 13.29 12.38 -22.42
CA ARG A 146 12.43 11.50 -23.22
C ARG A 146 12.95 10.06 -23.17
N PRO A 147 12.10 9.06 -23.47
CA PRO A 147 12.55 7.66 -23.53
C PRO A 147 13.65 7.39 -24.57
N ASP A 148 13.76 8.23 -25.61
CA ASP A 148 14.83 8.15 -26.62
C ASP A 148 16.16 8.79 -26.18
N GLY A 149 16.21 9.37 -24.97
CA GLY A 149 17.41 9.98 -24.40
C GLY A 149 17.52 11.49 -24.63
N GLU A 150 16.55 12.15 -25.30
CA GLU A 150 16.53 13.61 -25.39
C GLU A 150 16.44 14.21 -23.97
N LYS A 151 17.51 14.89 -23.53
CA LYS A 151 17.56 15.55 -22.22
C LYS A 151 16.67 16.80 -22.23
N LEU A 152 15.80 16.91 -21.22
CA LEU A 152 14.88 18.03 -21.08
C LEU A 152 15.26 18.96 -19.93
N CYS A 153 15.74 18.40 -18.81
CA CYS A 153 16.06 19.19 -17.62
C CYS A 153 16.92 18.37 -16.65
N GLY A 154 17.96 18.98 -16.08
CA GLY A 154 18.62 18.44 -14.91
C GLY A 154 17.86 18.84 -13.65
N LEU A 155 17.80 17.97 -12.65
CA LEU A 155 17.21 18.32 -11.35
C LEU A 155 17.96 17.68 -10.20
N THR A 156 17.91 18.31 -9.03
CA THR A 156 18.51 17.79 -7.79
C THR A 156 17.43 17.64 -6.73
N LEU A 157 17.28 16.43 -6.21
CA LEU A 157 16.37 16.08 -5.12
C LEU A 157 17.11 16.20 -3.78
N LYS A 158 16.58 16.96 -2.82
CA LYS A 158 17.12 17.05 -1.45
C LYS A 158 16.64 15.90 -0.58
N GLY A 159 17.50 15.34 0.26
CA GLY A 159 17.25 14.09 0.99
C GLY A 159 16.48 14.20 2.30
N ASP A 160 16.06 15.40 2.69
CA ASP A 160 15.38 15.66 3.95
C ASP A 160 13.96 16.16 3.69
N ALA A 161 12.97 15.42 4.19
CA ALA A 161 11.59 15.87 4.17
C ALA A 161 11.37 16.97 5.22
N GLU A 162 10.62 17.99 4.82
CA GLU A 162 10.11 19.04 5.69
C GLU A 162 8.86 18.55 6.43
N ALA A 163 8.37 19.36 7.39
CA ALA A 163 7.23 19.02 8.25
C ALA A 163 5.93 18.65 7.49
N GLY A 164 5.83 18.98 6.20
CA GLY A 164 4.71 18.63 5.33
C GLY A 164 4.88 17.32 4.54
N GLY A 165 5.92 16.53 4.80
CA GLY A 165 6.18 15.26 4.09
C GLY A 165 6.72 15.45 2.66
N ASN A 166 7.09 16.67 2.28
CA ASN A 166 7.72 16.98 1.00
C ASN A 166 9.18 17.38 1.24
N ALA A 167 10.03 17.17 0.24
CA ALA A 167 11.41 17.64 0.26
C ALA A 167 11.66 18.65 -0.88
N PRO A 168 12.61 19.59 -0.73
CA PRO A 168 12.93 20.52 -1.80
C PRO A 168 13.56 19.83 -3.02
N LEU A 169 13.33 20.38 -4.21
CA LEU A 169 14.09 20.09 -5.41
C LEU A 169 14.55 21.39 -6.09
N SER A 170 15.58 21.29 -6.93
CA SER A 170 16.02 22.40 -7.78
C SER A 170 16.22 21.95 -9.21
N LEU A 171 15.78 22.76 -10.17
CA LEU A 171 16.00 22.54 -11.60
C LEU A 171 17.30 23.20 -12.06
N SER A 172 17.92 22.64 -13.11
CA SER A 172 19.05 23.26 -13.79
C SER A 172 18.61 24.50 -14.60
N GLY A 173 19.52 25.44 -14.83
CA GLY A 173 19.20 26.70 -15.53
C GLY A 173 18.91 26.55 -17.03
N ASP A 174 19.21 25.38 -17.60
CA ASP A 174 19.12 25.05 -19.03
C ASP A 174 17.88 24.19 -19.37
N CYS A 175 16.92 24.06 -18.45
CA CYS A 175 15.74 23.26 -18.68
C CYS A 175 14.89 23.75 -19.87
N ALA A 176 14.39 22.80 -20.67
CA ALA A 176 13.47 23.05 -21.77
C ALA A 176 12.26 23.86 -21.29
N ALA A 177 11.80 24.80 -22.12
CA ALA A 177 10.78 25.78 -21.74
C ALA A 177 9.48 25.17 -21.18
N ASN A 178 9.07 24.02 -21.70
CA ASN A 178 7.89 23.30 -21.23
C ASN A 178 8.06 22.69 -19.82
N VAL A 179 9.29 22.35 -19.41
CA VAL A 179 9.60 21.88 -18.05
C VAL A 179 9.77 23.07 -17.12
N ALA A 180 10.51 24.10 -17.55
CA ALA A 180 10.73 25.31 -16.75
C ALA A 180 9.40 26.01 -16.37
N LYS A 181 8.39 25.97 -17.25
CA LYS A 181 7.06 26.53 -16.98
C LYS A 181 6.33 25.86 -15.80
N LEU A 182 6.65 24.60 -15.49
CA LEU A 182 6.04 23.86 -14.37
C LEU A 182 6.53 24.38 -13.01
N LYS A 183 7.63 25.14 -12.96
CA LYS A 183 8.14 25.73 -11.71
C LYS A 183 8.26 24.70 -10.56
N LEU A 184 8.69 23.47 -10.89
CA LEU A 184 8.87 22.37 -9.95
C LEU A 184 9.84 22.80 -8.83
N ALA A 185 9.46 22.56 -7.58
CA ALA A 185 10.15 23.10 -6.42
C ALA A 185 10.20 22.15 -5.22
N VAL A 186 9.24 21.24 -5.09
CA VAL A 186 9.26 20.21 -4.05
C VAL A 186 8.92 18.85 -4.66
N TRP A 187 9.28 17.79 -3.95
CA TRP A 187 8.96 16.42 -4.32
C TRP A 187 8.44 15.63 -3.14
N HIS A 188 7.65 14.62 -3.45
CA HIS A 188 7.04 13.70 -2.50
C HIS A 188 7.25 12.26 -2.95
N ILE A 189 7.29 11.33 -2.01
CA ILE A 189 7.26 9.90 -2.28
C ILE A 189 6.14 9.25 -1.50
N GLU A 190 5.43 8.35 -2.18
CA GLU A 190 4.39 7.52 -1.58
C GLU A 190 4.48 6.12 -2.21
N GLY A 191 4.72 5.11 -1.37
CA GLY A 191 5.02 3.76 -1.87
C GLY A 191 6.18 3.75 -2.87
N PHE A 192 5.91 3.37 -4.11
CA PHE A 192 6.89 3.39 -5.22
C PHE A 192 6.70 4.59 -6.17
N GLY A 193 5.81 5.51 -5.84
CA GLY A 193 5.56 6.72 -6.60
C GLY A 193 6.47 7.86 -6.18
N LEU A 194 6.88 8.67 -7.16
CA LEU A 194 7.58 9.94 -6.98
C LEU A 194 6.75 11.03 -7.66
N THR A 195 6.39 12.07 -6.90
CA THR A 195 5.67 13.23 -7.45
C THR A 195 6.55 14.46 -7.35
N LEU A 196 6.78 15.14 -8.49
CA LEU A 196 7.42 16.45 -8.53
C LEU A 196 6.31 17.51 -8.58
N ILE A 197 6.39 18.51 -7.70
CA ILE A 197 5.32 19.48 -7.49
C ILE A 197 5.88 20.89 -7.71
N GLY A 198 5.17 21.69 -8.50
CA GLY A 198 5.44 23.09 -8.75
C GLY A 198 4.76 24.03 -7.77
N HIS A 199 5.31 25.23 -7.63
CA HIS A 199 4.71 26.28 -6.78
C HIS A 199 3.30 26.71 -7.22
N ASP A 200 2.93 26.47 -8.47
CA ASP A 200 1.64 26.82 -9.04
C ASP A 200 0.63 25.66 -9.04
N GLY A 201 0.94 24.56 -8.33
CA GLY A 201 0.11 23.37 -8.23
C GLY A 201 0.23 22.42 -9.42
N SER A 202 1.05 22.73 -10.42
CA SER A 202 1.41 21.73 -11.44
C SER A 202 2.19 20.58 -10.81
N SER A 203 2.03 19.37 -11.35
CA SER A 203 2.75 18.21 -10.86
C SER A 203 3.12 17.26 -11.99
N LEU A 204 4.03 16.34 -11.68
CA LEU A 204 4.38 15.21 -12.52
C LEU A 204 4.54 13.99 -11.60
N ALA A 205 3.67 12.99 -11.77
CA ALA A 205 3.79 11.70 -11.10
C ALA A 205 4.66 10.73 -11.92
N PHE A 206 5.48 9.96 -11.23
CA PHE A 206 6.34 8.92 -11.79
C PHE A 206 6.27 7.62 -10.98
N ASP A 207 6.38 6.49 -11.68
CA ASP A 207 6.41 5.15 -11.09
C ASP A 207 7.86 4.62 -11.12
N MET A 208 8.31 4.04 -10.00
CA MET A 208 9.64 3.47 -9.88
C MET A 208 9.82 2.23 -10.77
N ARG A 209 10.99 2.15 -11.41
CA ARG A 209 11.45 1.00 -12.18
C ARG A 209 12.34 0.09 -11.33
N PRO A 210 12.55 -1.17 -11.75
CA PRO A 210 13.41 -2.11 -11.03
C PRO A 210 14.88 -1.66 -10.93
N ASP A 211 15.34 -0.82 -11.87
CA ASP A 211 16.69 -0.26 -11.87
C ASP A 211 16.85 0.98 -10.98
N GLY A 212 15.78 1.38 -10.28
CA GLY A 212 15.76 2.55 -9.40
C GLY A 212 15.54 3.89 -10.12
N ASN A 213 15.40 3.88 -11.44
CA ASN A 213 14.95 5.05 -12.20
C ASN A 213 13.42 5.14 -12.19
N PHE A 214 12.86 6.19 -12.79
CA PHE A 214 11.41 6.37 -12.82
C PHE A 214 10.90 6.68 -14.23
N ASP A 215 9.70 6.21 -14.54
CA ASP A 215 8.97 6.60 -15.74
C ASP A 215 7.69 7.33 -15.34
N LYS A 216 7.28 8.30 -16.17
CA LYS A 216 6.05 9.07 -15.93
C LYS A 216 4.86 8.12 -15.74
N SER A 217 4.10 8.31 -14.67
CA SER A 217 2.97 7.45 -14.35
C SER A 217 1.94 7.48 -15.48
N LYS A 218 1.40 6.31 -15.84
CA LYS A 218 0.46 6.18 -16.97
C LYS A 218 -0.81 7.02 -16.80
N GLN A 219 -1.21 7.26 -15.55
CA GLN A 219 -2.39 8.03 -15.18
C GLN A 219 -2.24 9.54 -15.45
N GLU A 220 -1.02 10.04 -15.47
CA GLU A 220 -0.70 11.47 -15.67
C GLU A 220 -0.90 11.93 -17.13
N GLY A 221 -0.94 10.98 -18.09
CA GLY A 221 -1.11 11.25 -19.51
C GLY A 221 0.00 12.10 -20.15
N GLY A 222 -0.24 12.61 -21.36
CA GLY A 222 0.73 13.41 -22.11
C GLY A 222 1.91 12.61 -22.68
N LYS A 223 2.97 13.32 -23.10
CA LYS A 223 4.16 12.67 -23.67
C LYS A 223 4.95 11.93 -22.59
N PRO A 224 5.47 10.72 -22.86
CA PRO A 224 6.33 9.99 -21.94
C PRO A 224 7.55 10.80 -21.49
N LEU A 225 7.95 10.57 -20.24
CA LEU A 225 9.16 11.09 -19.62
C LEU A 225 9.79 9.98 -18.78
N SER A 226 11.11 10.03 -18.66
CA SER A 226 11.87 9.22 -17.71
C SER A 226 12.70 10.14 -16.83
N LEU A 227 12.86 9.77 -15.57
CA LEU A 227 13.79 10.37 -14.63
C LEU A 227 14.93 9.37 -14.40
N VAL A 228 16.12 9.73 -14.86
CA VAL A 228 17.30 8.85 -14.83
C VAL A 228 18.37 9.44 -13.92
N ARG A 229 18.90 8.62 -13.01
CA ARG A 229 19.94 9.04 -12.07
C ARG A 229 21.24 9.33 -12.80
N GLN A 230 21.96 10.39 -12.38
CA GLN A 230 23.28 10.74 -12.90
C GLN A 230 24.41 10.06 -12.13
#